data_AF-A0A538FNA1-F1
#
_entry.id   AF-A0A538FNA1-F1
#
_cell.length_a   1.000
_cell.length_b   1.000
_cell.length_c   1.000
_cell.angle_alpha   90.00
_cell.angle_beta   90.00
_cell.angle_gamma   90.00
#
_symmetry.space_group_name_H-M   'P 1'
#
loop_
_entity.id
_entity.type
_entity.pdbx_description
1 polymer ?
#
loop_
_entity_poly.entity_id
_entity_poly.type
_entity_poly.pdbx_seq_one_letter_code
_entity_poly.pdbx_strand_id
1 'polypeptide(L)'
;MALTDEDLLDFDIKGLGGLERAPRRVLEEYGDAFRYQLVAARWIQQWADRLEEHAPLTGEQYNEGYVQALREVIAHLRQGDFLPGGQVYDEMVAD
;
A
#
# COMPACT_ATOMS: atom_id res chain seq x y z
N MET A 1 -3.95 -15.59 14.57
CA MET A 1 -2.48 -15.51 14.53
C MET A 1 -2.13 -14.06 14.29
N ALA A 2 -1.19 -13.46 15.03
CA ALA A 2 -0.77 -12.09 14.78
C ALA A 2 0.03 -12.04 13.46
N LEU A 3 -0.15 -10.99 12.65
CA LEU A 3 0.69 -10.76 11.46
C LEU A 3 2.12 -10.47 11.92
N THR A 4 3.09 -11.12 11.28
CA THR A 4 4.51 -10.84 11.50
C THR A 4 4.98 -9.67 10.63
N ASP A 5 6.12 -9.08 10.97
CA ASP A 5 6.73 -8.05 10.15
C ASP A 5 7.03 -8.57 8.73
N GLU A 6 7.44 -9.84 8.58
CA GLU A 6 7.63 -10.45 7.26
C GLU A 6 6.31 -10.55 6.48
N ASP A 7 5.20 -10.92 7.13
CA ASP A 7 3.87 -10.94 6.49
C ASP A 7 3.44 -9.55 6.01
N LEU A 8 3.86 -8.49 6.71
CA LEU A 8 3.59 -7.11 6.36
C LEU A 8 4.52 -6.59 5.25
N LEU A 9 5.67 -7.24 5.02
CA LEU A 9 6.62 -6.83 3.99
C LEU A 9 6.48 -7.60 2.67
N ASP A 10 5.90 -8.80 2.67
CA ASP A 10 5.94 -9.68 1.47
C ASP A 10 4.76 -9.52 0.46
N PHE A 11 3.77 -8.65 0.74
CA PHE A 11 2.61 -8.52 -0.15
C PHE A 11 2.81 -7.48 -1.28
N ASP A 12 2.14 -7.67 -2.42
CA ASP A 12 2.09 -6.75 -3.59
C ASP A 12 3.44 -6.40 -4.27
N ILE A 13 4.44 -7.26 -4.20
CA ILE A 13 5.77 -6.99 -4.79
C ILE A 13 5.74 -6.90 -6.34
N LYS A 14 4.73 -7.51 -6.97
CA LYS A 14 4.67 -7.66 -8.44
C LYS A 14 4.17 -6.42 -9.18
N GLY A 15 3.40 -5.54 -8.52
CA GLY A 15 2.84 -4.33 -9.14
C GLY A 15 3.77 -3.11 -9.12
N LEU A 16 4.82 -3.14 -8.30
CA LEU A 16 5.51 -1.91 -7.82
C LEU A 16 6.82 -1.57 -8.53
N GLY A 17 7.14 -2.22 -9.64
CA GLY A 17 8.22 -1.78 -10.54
C GLY A 17 9.62 -1.65 -9.91
N GLY A 18 9.91 -2.37 -8.83
CA GLY A 18 11.25 -2.44 -8.23
C GLY A 18 11.76 -1.17 -7.53
N LEU A 19 10.91 -0.15 -7.34
CA LEU A 19 11.26 1.14 -6.73
C LEU A 19 10.94 1.20 -5.22
N GLU A 20 11.12 0.10 -4.49
CA GLU A 20 10.96 0.15 -3.03
C GLU A 20 12.20 0.77 -2.37
N ARG A 21 12.02 1.97 -1.79
CA ARG A 21 12.81 2.41 -0.63
C ARG A 21 12.74 1.27 0.39
N ALA A 22 13.87 0.68 0.77
CA ALA A 22 13.96 -0.55 1.55
C ALA A 22 12.96 -0.57 2.75
N PRO A 23 11.82 -1.29 2.65
CA PRO A 23 10.71 -1.17 3.60
C PRO A 23 11.11 -1.54 5.03
N ARG A 24 12.12 -2.41 5.17
CA ARG A 24 12.70 -2.76 6.47
C ARG A 24 13.33 -1.58 7.19
N ARG A 25 13.99 -0.66 6.47
CA ARG A 25 14.56 0.56 7.08
C ARG A 25 13.47 1.49 7.58
N VAL A 26 12.40 1.65 6.80
CA VAL A 26 11.23 2.45 7.20
C VAL A 26 10.56 1.83 8.44
N LEU A 27 10.47 0.50 8.49
CA LEU A 27 9.96 -0.22 9.66
C LEU A 27 10.83 -0.04 10.90
N GLU A 28 12.15 -0.10 10.76
CA GLU A 28 13.10 0.17 11.85
C GLU A 28 13.00 1.61 12.37
N GLU A 29 12.76 2.57 11.49
CA GLU A 29 12.68 4.00 11.81
C GLU A 29 11.35 4.39 12.48
N TYR A 30 10.22 3.91 11.95
CA TYR A 30 8.88 4.36 12.37
C TYR A 30 8.11 3.34 13.20
N GLY A 31 8.59 2.10 13.32
CA GLY A 31 8.01 1.06 14.15
C GLY A 31 6.51 0.85 13.91
N ASP A 32 5.71 1.00 14.96
CA ASP A 32 4.27 0.71 14.93
C ASP A 32 3.48 1.60 13.97
N ALA A 33 3.92 2.84 13.73
CA ALA A 33 3.27 3.71 12.75
C ALA A 33 3.32 3.10 11.35
N PHE A 34 4.49 2.57 10.96
CA PHE A 34 4.62 1.88 9.69
C PHE A 34 3.93 0.50 9.70
N ARG A 35 3.92 -0.23 10.82
CA ARG A 35 3.13 -1.48 10.92
C ARG A 35 1.65 -1.25 10.65
N TYR A 36 1.05 -0.23 11.26
CA TYR A 36 -0.37 0.07 11.05
C TYR A 36 -0.64 0.53 9.61
N GLN A 37 0.28 1.27 9.02
CA GLN A 37 0.21 1.63 7.60
C GLN A 37 0.25 0.40 6.69
N LEU A 38 1.14 -0.56 6.95
CA LEU A 38 1.21 -1.82 6.22
C LEU A 38 -0.03 -2.70 6.42
N VAL A 39 -0.63 -2.69 7.61
CA VAL A 39 -1.92 -3.36 7.85
C VAL A 39 -3.03 -2.75 6.99
N ALA A 40 -3.09 -1.42 6.89
CA ALA A 40 -4.04 -0.74 6.01
C ALA A 40 -3.81 -1.09 4.54
N ALA A 41 -2.56 -1.03 4.08
CA ALA A 41 -2.19 -1.40 2.72
C ALA A 41 -2.55 -2.87 2.39
N ARG A 42 -2.30 -3.81 3.32
CA ARG A 42 -2.71 -5.21 3.16
C ARG A 42 -4.23 -5.38 3.08
N TRP A 43 -5.00 -4.61 3.83
CA TRP A 43 -6.45 -4.64 3.74
C TRP A 43 -6.96 -4.11 2.39
N ILE A 44 -6.35 -3.03 1.87
CA ILE A 44 -6.68 -2.48 0.55
C ILE A 44 -6.33 -3.49 -0.56
N GLN A 45 -5.21 -4.20 -0.45
CA GLN A 45 -4.85 -5.28 -1.39
C GLN A 45 -5.96 -6.33 -1.46
N GLN A 46 -6.40 -6.83 -0.31
CA GLN A 46 -7.49 -7.82 -0.27
C GLN A 46 -8.79 -7.28 -0.88
N TRP A 47 -9.01 -5.97 -0.84
CA TRP A 47 -10.16 -5.35 -1.50
C TRP A 47 -9.99 -5.31 -3.01
N ALA A 48 -8.83 -4.91 -3.51
CA ALA A 48 -8.50 -4.97 -4.93
C ALA A 48 -8.66 -6.41 -5.47
N ASP A 49 -8.12 -7.40 -4.77
CA ASP A 49 -8.22 -8.82 -5.14
C ASP A 49 -9.69 -9.26 -5.25
N ARG A 50 -10.54 -8.88 -4.28
CA ARG A 50 -11.98 -9.19 -4.33
C ARG A 50 -12.69 -8.55 -5.52
N LEU A 51 -12.28 -7.35 -5.93
CA LEU A 51 -12.86 -6.66 -7.09
C LEU A 51 -12.44 -7.31 -8.40
N GLU A 52 -11.21 -7.82 -8.49
CA GLU A 52 -10.76 -8.60 -9.64
C GLU A 52 -11.50 -9.95 -9.73
N GLU A 53 -11.75 -10.61 -8.59
CA GLU A 53 -12.48 -11.88 -8.54
C GLU A 53 -13.99 -11.72 -8.79
N HIS A 54 -14.60 -10.63 -8.31
CA HIS A 54 -16.05 -10.44 -8.30
C HIS A 54 -16.46 -9.13 -9.00
N ALA A 55 -15.88 -8.88 -10.17
CA ALA A 55 -16.08 -7.64 -10.95
C ALA A 55 -17.55 -7.15 -10.89
N PRO A 56 -17.82 -5.96 -10.30
CA PRO A 56 -19.18 -5.45 -10.21
C PRO A 56 -19.77 -5.21 -11.60
N LEU A 57 -21.10 -5.12 -11.69
CA LEU A 57 -21.88 -4.92 -12.94
C LEU A 57 -21.50 -3.65 -13.74
N THR A 58 -20.62 -2.79 -13.22
CA THR A 58 -20.02 -1.67 -13.93
C THR A 58 -18.97 -2.17 -14.93
N GLY A 59 -18.91 -1.55 -16.12
CA GLY A 59 -18.12 -2.05 -17.25
C GLY A 59 -16.64 -2.32 -16.90
N GLU A 60 -16.06 -3.33 -17.56
CA GLU A 60 -14.72 -3.88 -17.32
C GLU A 60 -13.62 -2.82 -17.17
N GLN A 61 -13.57 -1.85 -18.09
CA GLN A 61 -12.57 -0.76 -18.06
C GLN A 61 -12.64 0.13 -16.81
N TYR A 62 -13.84 0.33 -16.24
CA TYR A 62 -13.99 1.09 -15.00
C TYR A 62 -13.38 0.33 -13.82
N ASN A 63 -13.59 -1.00 -13.78
CA ASN A 63 -13.06 -1.84 -12.72
C ASN A 63 -11.52 -1.90 -12.79
N GLU A 64 -10.95 -2.00 -13.99
CA GLU A 64 -9.49 -1.97 -14.19
C GLU A 64 -8.86 -0.68 -13.66
N GLY A 65 -9.42 0.49 -14.03
CA GLY A 65 -8.91 1.78 -13.55
C GLY A 65 -9.03 1.93 -12.04
N TYR A 66 -10.10 1.42 -11.44
CA TYR A 66 -10.29 1.45 -10.01
C TYR A 66 -9.29 0.56 -9.26
N VAL A 67 -9.07 -0.67 -9.74
CA VAL A 67 -8.05 -1.58 -9.19
C VAL A 67 -6.65 -0.98 -9.31
N GLN A 68 -6.34 -0.35 -10.44
CA GLN A 68 -5.06 0.34 -10.63
C GLN A 68 -4.84 1.46 -9.61
N ALA A 69 -5.85 2.29 -9.36
CA ALA A 69 -5.77 3.33 -8.34
C ALA A 69 -5.54 2.76 -6.93
N LEU A 70 -6.20 1.65 -6.57
CA LEU A 70 -5.96 0.97 -5.29
C LEU A 70 -4.51 0.47 -5.16
N ARG A 71 -3.93 -0.07 -6.22
CA ARG A 71 -2.52 -0.50 -6.26
C ARG A 71 -1.55 0.66 -6.09
N GLU A 72 -1.82 1.82 -6.69
CA GLU A 72 -1.01 3.03 -6.49
C GLU A 72 -1.06 3.52 -5.03
N VAL A 73 -2.22 3.49 -4.39
CA VAL A 73 -2.33 3.82 -2.95
C VAL A 73 -1.53 2.85 -2.09
N ILE A 74 -1.59 1.54 -2.39
CA ILE A 74 -0.78 0.53 -1.70
C ILE A 74 0.71 0.83 -1.85
N ALA A 75 1.17 1.22 -3.05
CA ALA A 75 2.55 1.61 -3.31
C ALA A 75 3.03 2.70 -2.35
N HIS A 76 2.31 3.81 -2.28
CA HIS A 76 2.64 4.94 -1.41
C HIS A 76 2.66 4.56 0.07
N LEU A 77 1.70 3.74 0.51
CA LEU A 77 1.67 3.21 1.87
C LEU A 77 2.88 2.30 2.16
N ARG A 78 3.32 1.48 1.21
CA ARG A 78 4.51 0.63 1.38
C ARG A 78 5.82 1.41 1.33
N GLN A 79 5.86 2.52 0.60
CA GLN A 79 7.04 3.39 0.50
C GLN A 79 7.26 4.27 1.73
N GLY A 80 6.26 4.37 2.61
CA GLY A 80 6.34 5.24 3.79
C GLY A 80 5.96 6.69 3.48
N ASP A 81 5.34 6.98 2.33
CA ASP A 81 5.13 8.35 1.87
C ASP A 81 4.20 9.17 2.77
N PHE A 82 3.36 8.50 3.56
CA PHE A 82 2.45 9.12 4.54
C PHE A 82 3.06 9.29 5.94
N LEU A 83 4.33 8.91 6.14
CA LEU A 83 5.06 9.12 7.39
C LEU A 83 5.93 10.39 7.27
N PRO A 84 6.36 11.01 8.38
CA PRO A 84 7.26 12.17 8.34
C PRO A 84 8.48 11.96 7.42
N GLY A 85 8.82 12.94 6.57
CA GLY A 85 9.91 12.79 5.59
C GLY A 85 9.56 11.92 4.37
N GLY A 86 8.33 11.42 4.30
CA GLY A 86 7.70 10.85 3.12
C GLY A 86 7.10 11.96 2.24
N GLN A 87 7.08 11.73 0.93
CA GLN A 87 6.70 12.77 -0.04
C GLN A 87 5.28 13.32 0.22
N VAL A 88 4.30 12.44 0.40
CA VAL A 88 2.90 12.83 0.58
C VAL A 88 2.69 13.54 1.92
N TYR A 89 3.35 13.08 2.98
CA TYR A 89 3.29 13.73 4.29
C TYR A 89 3.84 15.16 4.22
N ASP A 90 5.02 15.33 3.64
CA ASP A 90 5.68 16.63 3.56
C ASP A 90 4.87 17.62 2.71
N GLU A 91 4.30 17.17 1.60
CA GLU A 91 3.38 17.97 0.78
C GLU A 91 2.14 18.44 1.56
N MET A 92 1.55 17.57 2.40
CA MET A 92 0.30 17.87 3.13
C MET A 92 0.50 18.71 4.39
N VAL A 93 1.71 18.72 4.96
CA VAL A 93 2.04 19.47 6.20
C VAL A 93 2.73 20.81 5.89
N ALA A 94 3.16 21.03 4.64
CA ALA A 94 3.77 22.29 4.21
C ALA A 94 2.77 23.44 3.95
N ASP A 95 1.47 23.17 4.00
CA ASP A 95 0.36 24.14 3.90
C ASP A 95 -0.04 24.75 5.27
#